data_AF-A0A816NXH1-F1
#
_entry.id   AF-A0A816NXH1-F1
#
_cell.length_a   1.000
_cell.length_b   1.000
_cell.length_c   1.000
_cell.angle_alpha   90.00
_cell.angle_beta   90.00
_cell.angle_gamma   90.00
#
_symmetry.space_group_name_H-M   'P 1'
#
loop_
_entity.id
_entity.type
_entity.pdbx_description
1 polymer ?
#
loop_
_entity_poly.entity_id
_entity_poly.type
_entity_poly.pdbx_seq_one_letter_code
_entity_poly.pdbx_strand_id
1 'polypeptide(L)'
;SPKTASTLDQDLKHNKTTGYIWIKINKNVQHRFKAIGRNVSYDSEVTAFVENRRMRSLTGIKSKELLLWATISEIFVNDQDQTKITFANPTGLSRTFPVTAFEEEEK
;
A
#
# COMPACT_ATOMS: atom_id res chain seq x y z
N SER A 1 -11.02 23.05 -23.31
CA SER A 1 -11.06 23.53 -21.91
C SER A 1 -10.44 22.47 -21.02
N PRO A 2 -9.30 22.74 -20.35
CA PRO A 2 -8.64 21.72 -19.56
C PRO A 2 -9.45 21.50 -18.28
N LYS A 3 -10.08 20.33 -18.17
CA LYS A 3 -10.77 19.92 -16.94
C LYS A 3 -9.80 19.13 -16.06
N THR A 4 -9.92 19.42 -14.76
CA THR A 4 -9.45 18.64 -13.60
C THR A 4 -7.96 18.66 -13.28
N ALA A 5 -7.56 19.76 -12.65
CA ALA A 5 -6.62 19.68 -11.53
C ALA A 5 -7.26 18.83 -10.39
N SER A 6 -6.87 17.57 -10.28
CA SER A 6 -6.89 16.84 -8.99
C SER A 6 -5.85 15.72 -8.96
N THR A 7 -4.77 15.84 -9.73
CA THR A 7 -3.58 15.04 -9.51
C THR A 7 -3.02 15.51 -8.17
N LEU A 8 -3.11 14.64 -7.17
CA LEU A 8 -2.54 14.84 -5.85
C LEU A 8 -1.06 15.20 -6.05
N ASP A 9 -0.60 16.40 -5.69
CA ASP A 9 0.84 16.69 -5.73
C ASP A 9 1.50 15.71 -4.74
N GLN A 10 2.14 14.69 -5.30
CA GLN A 10 2.81 13.63 -4.58
C GLN A 10 4.27 13.65 -5.01
N ASP A 11 5.17 13.74 -4.03
CA ASP A 11 6.60 13.58 -4.27
C ASP A 11 6.97 12.12 -4.01
N LEU A 12 7.58 11.47 -5.01
CA LEU A 12 8.17 10.13 -4.87
C LEU A 12 9.69 10.24 -4.95
N LYS A 13 10.37 9.77 -3.90
CA LYS A 13 11.82 9.60 -3.87
C LYS A 13 12.14 8.10 -3.80
N HIS A 14 13.07 7.66 -4.64
CA HIS A 14 13.53 6.27 -4.67
C HIS A 14 15.06 6.23 -4.75
N ASN A 15 15.69 5.65 -3.72
CA ASN A 15 17.09 5.27 -3.77
C ASN A 15 17.21 3.85 -4.33
N LYS A 16 17.55 3.74 -5.62
CA LYS A 16 17.66 2.45 -6.33
C LYS A 16 18.75 1.54 -5.75
N THR A 17 19.77 2.09 -5.10
CA THR A 17 20.87 1.30 -4.50
C THR A 17 20.41 0.57 -3.24
N THR A 18 19.60 1.22 -2.41
CA THR A 18 19.12 0.65 -1.15
C THR A 18 17.70 0.09 -1.22
N GLY A 19 16.97 0.38 -2.31
CA GLY A 19 15.54 0.09 -2.44
C GLY A 19 14.64 1.00 -1.60
N TYR A 20 15.20 2.01 -0.92
CA TYR A 20 14.41 2.90 -0.07
C TYR A 20 13.48 3.78 -0.90
N ILE A 21 12.19 3.75 -0.58
CA ILE A 21 11.18 4.64 -1.14
C ILE A 21 10.60 5.55 -0.06
N TRP A 22 10.30 6.78 -0.46
CA TRP A 22 9.57 7.75 0.34
C TRP A 22 8.56 8.47 -0.54
N ILE A 23 7.30 8.37 -0.16
CA ILE A 23 6.19 9.04 -0.81
C ILE A 23 5.68 10.11 0.16
N LYS A 24 5.62 11.35 -0.31
CA LYS A 24 5.00 12.45 0.42
C LYS A 24 3.71 12.84 -0.27
N ILE A 25 2.65 12.94 0.51
CA ILE A 25 1.29 13.26 0.07
C ILE A 25 0.85 14.52 0.82
N ASN A 26 0.24 15.47 0.12
CA ASN A 26 -0.22 16.73 0.72
C ASN A 26 -1.20 16.58 1.90
N LYS A 27 -1.90 15.44 2.00
CA LYS A 27 -2.84 15.13 3.09
C LYS A 27 -2.99 13.63 3.26
N ASN A 28 -3.44 13.21 4.44
CA ASN A 28 -3.85 11.83 4.67
C ASN A 28 -5.01 11.45 3.74
N VAL A 29 -4.95 10.26 3.16
CA VAL A 29 -5.97 9.74 2.23
C VAL A 29 -6.53 8.44 2.76
N GLN A 30 -7.84 8.24 2.63
CA GLN A 30 -8.46 6.93 2.84
C GLN A 30 -8.97 6.41 1.50
N HIS A 31 -8.72 5.13 1.24
CA HIS A 31 -9.21 4.42 0.07
C HIS A 31 -9.98 3.18 0.50
N ARG A 32 -11.09 2.88 -0.17
CA ARG A 32 -11.84 1.63 0.03
C ARG A 32 -11.56 0.70 -1.14
N PHE A 33 -10.79 -0.36 -0.88
CA PHE A 33 -10.64 -1.46 -1.81
C PHE A 33 -11.90 -2.32 -1.76
N LYS A 34 -12.81 -2.12 -2.72
CA LYS A 34 -14.11 -2.81 -2.75
C LYS A 34 -13.96 -4.32 -2.88
N ALA A 35 -13.05 -4.78 -3.74
CA ALA A 35 -12.82 -6.19 -4.03
C ALA A 35 -12.47 -7.02 -2.77
N ILE A 36 -11.78 -6.42 -1.81
CA ILE A 36 -11.43 -7.07 -0.52
C ILE A 36 -12.26 -6.56 0.67
N GLY A 37 -13.17 -5.62 0.43
CA GLY A 37 -14.02 -5.02 1.46
C GLY A 37 -13.24 -4.28 2.56
N ARG A 38 -12.10 -3.65 2.25
CA ARG A 38 -11.23 -2.98 3.24
C ARG A 38 -11.10 -1.49 3.00
N ASN A 39 -11.14 -0.73 4.10
CA ASN A 39 -10.69 0.66 4.10
C ASN A 39 -9.21 0.69 4.50
N VAL A 40 -8.41 1.43 3.73
CA VAL A 40 -6.98 1.62 3.96
C VAL A 40 -6.72 3.11 4.09
N SER A 41 -5.98 3.51 5.12
CA SER A 41 -5.52 4.89 5.31
C SER A 41 -4.04 4.99 4.97
N TYR A 42 -3.69 6.05 4.26
CA TYR A 42 -2.34 6.47 3.96
C TYR A 42 -2.08 7.77 4.70
N ASP A 43 -0.99 7.81 5.46
CA ASP A 43 -0.50 9.02 6.10
C ASP A 43 0.18 9.94 5.06
N SER A 44 0.47 11.18 5.43
CA SER A 44 1.13 12.17 4.55
C SER A 44 2.55 11.76 4.15
N GLU A 45 3.15 10.81 4.86
CA GLU A 45 4.46 10.25 4.56
C GLU A 45 4.39 8.73 4.64
N VAL A 46 4.74 8.07 3.54
CA VAL A 46 4.83 6.60 3.43
C VAL A 46 6.26 6.25 3.07
N THR A 47 6.89 5.35 3.82
CA THR A 47 8.25 4.88 3.54
C THR A 47 8.30 3.36 3.54
N ALA A 48 9.22 2.78 2.77
CA ALA A 48 9.49 1.35 2.77
C ALA A 48 10.87 1.06 2.15
N PHE A 49 11.34 -0.17 2.30
CA PHE A 49 12.38 -0.73 1.46
C PHE A 49 11.76 -1.72 0.48
N VAL A 50 11.96 -1.48 -0.82
CA VAL A 50 11.51 -2.34 -1.91
C VAL A 50 12.60 -3.33 -2.25
N GLU A 51 12.21 -4.59 -2.29
CA GLU A 51 13.00 -5.73 -2.72
C GLU A 51 12.23 -6.48 -3.80
N ASN A 52 12.85 -7.52 -4.38
CA ASN A 52 12.14 -8.36 -5.34
C ASN A 52 10.86 -8.94 -4.72
N ARG A 53 9.70 -8.54 -5.26
CA ARG A 53 8.36 -8.98 -4.82
C ARG A 53 8.01 -8.69 -3.36
N ARG A 54 8.75 -7.81 -2.67
CA ARG A 54 8.51 -7.49 -1.26
C ARG A 54 8.74 -6.01 -0.98
N MET A 55 7.89 -5.45 -0.13
CA MET A 55 8.10 -4.19 0.56
C MET A 55 8.20 -4.49 2.05
N ARG A 56 9.27 -4.04 2.70
CA ARG A 56 9.51 -4.24 4.14
C ARG A 56 9.71 -2.90 4.85
N SER A 57 9.55 -2.94 6.17
CA SER A 57 9.61 -1.73 7.02
C SER A 57 8.68 -0.63 6.52
N LEU A 58 7.52 -1.03 6.01
CA LEU A 58 6.50 -0.13 5.50
C LEU A 58 5.93 0.70 6.66
N THR A 59 5.80 2.01 6.45
CA THR A 59 5.21 2.94 7.40
C THR A 59 4.16 3.82 6.72
N GLY A 60 3.30 4.44 7.52
CA GLY A 60 2.27 5.36 7.01
C GLY A 60 1.07 4.67 6.34
N ILE A 61 0.93 3.34 6.47
CA ILE A 61 -0.22 2.59 5.92
C ILE A 61 -0.92 1.81 7.04
N LYS A 62 -2.25 1.94 7.10
CA LYS A 62 -3.10 1.16 8.01
C LYS A 62 -4.32 0.60 7.29
N SER A 63 -4.69 -0.63 7.61
CA SER A 63 -5.93 -1.26 7.16
C SER A 63 -6.94 -1.32 8.28
N LYS A 64 -8.21 -1.04 7.98
CA LYS A 64 -9.30 -1.16 8.96
C LYS A 64 -9.75 -2.61 9.05
N GLU A 65 -9.58 -3.19 10.24
CA GLU A 65 -10.14 -4.49 10.62
C GLU A 65 -11.23 -4.28 11.66
N LEU A 66 -12.49 -4.53 11.27
CA LEU A 66 -13.67 -4.27 12.13
C LEU A 66 -13.68 -2.83 12.67
N LEU A 67 -13.39 -2.67 13.97
CA LEU A 67 -13.38 -1.39 14.68
C LEU A 67 -11.97 -0.80 14.85
N LEU A 68 -10.90 -1.54 14.50
CA LEU A 68 -9.52 -1.15 14.75
C LEU A 68 -8.75 -0.86 13.45
N TRP A 69 -7.79 0.06 13.53
CA TRP A 69 -6.82 0.31 12.47
C TRP A 69 -5.54 -0.49 12.77
N ALA A 70 -5.21 -1.43 11.90
CA ALA A 70 -3.99 -2.22 11.98
C ALA A 70 -2.92 -1.64 11.05
N THR A 71 -1.70 -1.45 11.54
CA THR A 71 -0.57 -1.03 10.71
C THR A 71 -0.17 -2.15 9.75
N ILE A 72 0.30 -1.78 8.56
CA ILE A 72 0.93 -2.71 7.62
C ILE A 72 2.41 -2.39 7.61
N SER A 73 3.24 -3.38 7.90
CA SER A 73 4.71 -3.25 7.93
C SER A 73 5.40 -4.02 6.82
N GLU A 74 4.72 -5.00 6.23
CA GLU A 74 5.25 -5.74 5.10
C GLU A 74 4.16 -6.06 4.08
N ILE A 75 4.55 -6.06 2.81
CA ILE A 75 3.74 -6.51 1.69
C ILE A 75 4.61 -7.43 0.85
N PHE A 76 4.15 -8.62 0.49
CA PHE A 76 4.92 -9.51 -0.37
C PHE A 76 4.03 -10.40 -1.23
N VAL A 77 4.52 -10.72 -2.42
CA VAL A 77 3.92 -11.75 -3.29
C VAL A 77 4.54 -13.09 -2.95
N ASN A 78 3.73 -14.14 -2.83
CA ASN A 78 4.23 -15.46 -2.49
C ASN A 78 5.08 -16.03 -3.64
N ASP A 79 6.28 -16.50 -3.33
CA ASP A 79 7.20 -17.08 -4.33
C ASP A 79 6.65 -18.34 -5.00
N GLN A 80 5.85 -19.13 -4.28
CA GLN A 80 5.22 -20.37 -4.76
C GLN A 80 3.91 -20.10 -5.52
N ASP A 81 3.28 -18.95 -5.26
CA ASP A 81 1.99 -18.58 -5.85
C ASP A 81 1.94 -17.06 -6.09
N GLN A 82 2.39 -16.66 -7.28
CA GLN A 82 2.48 -15.26 -7.68
C GLN A 82 1.11 -14.60 -7.88
N THR A 83 0.02 -15.38 -7.84
CA THR A 83 -1.35 -14.86 -7.91
C THR A 83 -1.83 -14.31 -6.56
N LYS A 84 -1.03 -14.47 -5.50
CA LYS A 84 -1.36 -14.06 -4.14
C LYS A 84 -0.40 -13.02 -3.59
N ILE A 85 -0.98 -11.97 -3.02
CA ILE A 85 -0.28 -10.91 -2.30
C ILE A 85 -0.67 -10.93 -0.81
N THR A 86 0.31 -10.80 0.06
CA THR A 86 0.14 -10.85 1.51
C THR A 86 0.53 -9.53 2.14
N PHE A 87 -0.30 -9.06 3.07
CA PHE A 87 -0.08 -7.87 3.89
C PHE A 87 0.07 -8.31 5.33
N ALA A 88 1.20 -7.99 5.95
CA ALA A 88 1.50 -8.36 7.33
C ALA A 88 1.69 -7.12 8.22
N ASN A 89 1.34 -7.27 9.49
CA ASN A 89 1.55 -6.26 10.51
C ASN A 89 2.77 -6.62 11.40
N PRO A 90 3.24 -5.69 12.25
CA PRO A 90 4.36 -5.95 13.15
C PRO A 90 4.10 -7.04 14.20
N THR A 91 2.85 -7.43 14.43
CA THR A 91 2.47 -8.47 15.39
C THR A 91 2.47 -9.88 14.79
N GLY A 92 2.87 -10.02 13.52
CA GLY A 92 2.88 -11.30 12.80
C GLY A 92 1.52 -11.74 12.25
N LEU A 93 0.46 -10.95 12.40
CA LEU A 93 -0.81 -11.21 11.73
C LEU A 93 -0.70 -10.77 10.27
N SER A 94 -1.28 -11.58 9.39
CA SER A 94 -1.31 -11.29 7.97
C SER A 94 -2.64 -11.65 7.32
N ARG A 95 -2.84 -11.06 6.13
CA ARG A 95 -3.95 -11.33 5.23
C ARG A 95 -3.41 -11.52 3.82
N THR A 96 -3.89 -12.54 3.14
CA THR A 96 -3.52 -12.84 1.77
C THR A 96 -4.74 -12.70 0.88
N PHE A 97 -4.56 -12.08 -0.29
CA PHE A 97 -5.59 -11.81 -1.26
C PHE A 97 -5.09 -12.14 -2.67
N PRO A 98 -5.99 -12.36 -3.64
CA PRO A 98 -5.62 -12.40 -5.05
C PRO A 98 -5.01 -11.06 -5.48
N VAL A 99 -3.95 -11.09 -6.30
CA VAL A 99 -3.34 -9.88 -6.88
C VAL A 99 -4.35 -9.09 -7.70
N THR A 100 -5.24 -9.78 -8.41
CA THR A 100 -6.32 -9.19 -9.22
C THR A 100 -7.29 -8.32 -8.41
N ALA A 101 -7.33 -8.45 -7.09
CA ALA A 101 -8.15 -7.60 -6.23
C ALA A 101 -7.60 -6.17 -6.07
N PHE A 102 -6.39 -5.90 -6.59
CA PHE A 102 -5.71 -4.59 -6.55
C PHE A 102 -5.36 -4.04 -7.93
N GLU A 103 -5.81 -4.71 -9.00
CA GLU A 103 -5.77 -4.15 -10.34
C GLU A 103 -6.79 -3.01 -10.45
N GLU A 104 -6.47 -1.95 -11.20
CA GLU A 104 -7.39 -0.82 -11.36
C GLU A 104 -8.71 -1.29 -12.00
N GLU A 105 -9.86 -0.82 -11.49
CA GLU A 105 -11.12 -0.93 -12.23
C GLU A 105 -10.94 -0.13 -13.52
N GLU A 106 -10.87 -0.80 -14.69
CA GLU A 106 -10.95 -0.13 -15.99
C GLU A 106 -12.17 0.81 -15.96
N LYS A 107 -11.93 2.11 -16.14
CA LYS A 107 -12.98 3.14 -16.13
C LYS A 107 -13.86 3.08 -17.37
#